data_AF-A0A2U9BU03-F1
#
_entry.id   AF-A0A2U9BU03-F1
#
_cell.length_a   1.000
_cell.length_b   1.000
_cell.length_c   1.000
_cell.angle_alpha   90.00
_cell.angle_beta   90.00
_cell.angle_gamma   90.00
#
_symmetry.space_group_name_H-M   'P 1'
#
loop_
_entity.id
_entity.type
_entity.pdbx_description
1 polymer ?
#
loop_
_entity_poly.entity_id
_entity_poly.type
_entity_poly.pdbx_seq_one_letter_code
_entity_poly.pdbx_strand_id
1 'polypeptide(L)'
;MGLLDGFRGRENFTAYFINKEQDFDNFMADFEKQKIQDWLLSASEMSHSYSEKLLVMTDNEKSTNDQVQQEYSMDPHYSVIVTKECLYNESCLPQADSYTVVKICGSVSNNGQNVSGLSGSSLAELMLKPSLEAAPVFSLNGSTSTDFQRDFMKVFMIRGFKAVLEINHINHQIYQIMDQPDSVSSYQIPYRPVDHTTQYDHQQIIIMQDDPVVRKAAQYLYEKHPAVSSVYILDENQRPKRIHGDSVPLSEDSRLVLVGHGAKDNSGEMRIAGYGAQDVAKIIQRTSRDSDTIKTTSVIACEAGSDKVFVENLLRELHETAGITTELRLRDAVIQVRHTGEKITQEI
;
A
#
# COMPACT_ATOMS: atom_id res chain seq x y z
N MET A 1 -45.73 20.62 -46.09
CA MET A 1 -45.37 21.27 -44.81
C MET A 1 -44.76 20.21 -43.92
N GLY A 2 -43.45 20.24 -43.71
CA GLY A 2 -42.75 19.27 -42.87
C GLY A 2 -41.29 19.67 -42.76
N LEU A 3 -40.95 20.37 -41.68
CA LEU A 3 -39.57 20.65 -41.24
C LEU A 3 -39.56 21.45 -39.93
N LEU A 4 -40.28 21.02 -38.89
CA LEU A 4 -40.14 21.57 -37.53
C LEU A 4 -40.50 20.50 -36.49
N ASP A 5 -39.69 19.45 -36.35
CA ASP A 5 -39.78 18.55 -35.20
C ASP A 5 -38.41 17.96 -34.78
N GLY A 6 -37.33 18.71 -35.03
CA GLY A 6 -35.95 18.21 -34.88
C GLY A 6 -35.12 18.80 -33.73
N PHE A 7 -35.67 19.64 -32.84
CA PHE A 7 -34.84 20.45 -31.94
C PHE A 7 -35.03 20.24 -30.43
N ARG A 8 -35.87 19.31 -29.98
CA ARG A 8 -36.07 19.07 -28.52
C ARG A 8 -35.18 17.97 -27.91
N GLY A 9 -34.35 17.29 -28.70
CA GLY A 9 -33.52 16.16 -28.26
C GLY A 9 -32.01 16.45 -28.12
N ARG A 10 -31.51 17.59 -28.61
CA ARG A 10 -30.07 17.90 -28.58
C ARG A 10 -29.58 18.44 -27.23
N GLU A 11 -30.40 19.16 -26.48
CA GLU A 11 -29.99 19.71 -25.17
C GLU A 11 -29.84 18.62 -24.10
N ASN A 12 -30.61 17.53 -24.18
CA ASN A 12 -30.49 16.39 -23.26
C ASN A 12 -29.34 15.43 -23.61
N PHE A 13 -28.95 15.32 -24.89
CA PHE A 13 -27.89 14.41 -25.31
C PHE A 13 -26.50 14.92 -24.92
N THR A 14 -26.28 16.23 -25.06
CA THR A 14 -25.01 16.87 -24.66
C THR A 14 -24.87 16.86 -23.13
N ALA A 15 -25.94 17.13 -22.39
CA ALA A 15 -25.94 17.05 -20.93
C ALA A 15 -25.67 15.61 -20.43
N TYR A 16 -26.24 14.59 -21.09
CA TYR A 16 -25.99 13.19 -20.76
C TYR A 16 -24.53 12.77 -20.99
N PHE A 17 -23.93 13.20 -22.11
CA PHE A 17 -22.52 12.93 -22.41
C PHE A 17 -21.56 13.65 -21.46
N ILE A 18 -21.82 14.92 -21.16
CA ILE A 18 -21.02 15.70 -20.19
C ILE A 18 -21.10 15.06 -18.80
N ASN A 19 -22.28 14.59 -18.39
CA ASN A 19 -22.45 13.91 -17.10
C ASN A 19 -21.72 12.56 -17.07
N LYS A 20 -21.66 11.83 -18.19
CA LYS A 20 -20.90 10.58 -18.29
C LYS A 20 -19.38 10.79 -18.35
N GLU A 21 -18.94 11.89 -18.95
CA GLU A 21 -17.54 12.31 -18.96
C GLU A 21 -17.11 12.74 -17.56
N GLN A 22 -17.94 13.50 -16.83
CA GLN A 22 -17.70 13.83 -15.42
C GLN A 22 -17.77 12.61 -14.49
N ASP A 23 -18.72 11.69 -14.69
CA ASP A 23 -18.77 10.41 -13.95
C ASP A 23 -17.46 9.63 -14.16
N PHE A 24 -16.95 9.61 -15.39
CA PHE A 24 -15.70 8.93 -15.74
C PHE A 24 -14.47 9.62 -15.15
N ASP A 25 -14.39 10.94 -15.21
CA ASP A 25 -13.27 11.71 -14.63
C ASP A 25 -13.23 11.58 -13.09
N ASN A 26 -14.40 11.66 -12.44
CA ASN A 26 -14.53 11.43 -10.99
C ASN A 26 -14.12 10.00 -10.63
N PHE A 27 -14.57 9.03 -11.43
CA PHE A 27 -14.21 7.62 -11.24
C PHE A 27 -12.70 7.38 -11.42
N MET A 28 -12.08 7.99 -12.43
CA MET A 28 -10.63 7.92 -12.66
C MET A 28 -9.85 8.52 -11.50
N ALA A 29 -10.35 9.61 -10.91
CA ALA A 29 -9.76 10.20 -9.71
C ALA A 29 -9.88 9.26 -8.48
N ASP A 30 -11.03 8.59 -8.30
CA ASP A 30 -11.22 7.62 -7.22
C ASP A 30 -10.31 6.40 -7.38
N PHE A 31 -10.07 5.94 -8.60
CA PHE A 31 -9.16 4.83 -8.89
C PHE A 31 -7.69 5.17 -8.61
N GLU A 32 -7.20 6.33 -9.08
CA GLU A 32 -5.83 6.77 -8.76
C GLU A 32 -5.65 7.02 -7.26
N LYS A 33 -6.67 7.58 -6.60
CA LYS A 33 -6.70 7.73 -5.14
C LYS A 33 -6.61 6.39 -4.43
N GLN A 34 -7.31 5.36 -4.92
CA GLN A 34 -7.24 4.00 -4.39
C GLN A 34 -5.82 3.43 -4.50
N LYS A 35 -5.14 3.63 -5.63
CA LYS A 35 -3.73 3.23 -5.83
C LYS A 35 -2.77 3.91 -4.84
N ILE A 36 -2.97 5.20 -4.60
CA ILE A 36 -2.15 5.97 -3.66
C ILE A 36 -2.41 5.54 -2.21
N GLN A 37 -3.68 5.38 -1.81
CA GLN A 37 -4.05 4.82 -0.51
C GLN A 37 -3.45 3.42 -0.32
N ASP A 38 -3.32 2.68 -1.41
CA ASP A 38 -2.71 1.37 -1.43
C ASP A 38 -1.23 1.38 -1.06
N TRP A 39 -0.48 2.30 -1.64
CA TRP A 39 0.93 2.52 -1.29
C TRP A 39 1.10 3.02 0.13
N LEU A 40 0.30 4.00 0.55
CA LEU A 40 0.40 4.59 1.89
C LEU A 40 0.13 3.56 2.99
N LEU A 41 -0.84 2.67 2.79
CA LEU A 41 -1.05 1.57 3.73
C LEU A 41 0.11 0.58 3.71
N SER A 42 0.61 0.24 2.52
CA SER A 42 1.72 -0.71 2.39
C SER A 42 2.94 -0.18 3.16
N ALA A 43 3.28 1.09 2.97
CA ALA A 43 4.28 1.79 3.76
C ALA A 43 3.99 1.75 5.27
N SER A 44 2.73 1.94 5.67
CA SER A 44 2.37 1.83 7.09
C SER A 44 2.60 0.43 7.65
N GLU A 45 2.21 -0.64 6.94
CA GLU A 45 2.49 -2.01 7.38
C GLU A 45 4.00 -2.25 7.50
N MET A 46 4.76 -1.72 6.55
CA MET A 46 6.21 -1.86 6.50
C MET A 46 6.92 -1.17 7.66
N SER A 47 6.52 0.05 8.02
CA SER A 47 7.06 0.75 9.18
C SER A 47 6.89 -0.01 10.51
N HIS A 48 5.96 -0.97 10.57
CA HIS A 48 5.72 -1.81 11.74
C HIS A 48 6.21 -3.26 11.60
N SER A 49 6.58 -3.70 10.39
CA SER A 49 6.94 -5.09 10.10
C SER A 49 8.13 -5.24 9.15
N TYR A 50 8.98 -4.22 9.06
CA TYR A 50 10.18 -4.21 8.22
C TYR A 50 11.09 -5.39 8.52
N SER A 51 11.83 -5.85 7.51
CA SER A 51 12.92 -6.82 7.69
C SER A 51 14.24 -6.14 8.02
N GLU A 52 14.39 -4.87 7.66
CA GLU A 52 15.55 -4.06 8.01
C GLU A 52 15.14 -2.61 8.25
N LYS A 53 15.73 -1.99 9.28
CA LYS A 53 15.62 -0.56 9.55
C LYS A 53 17.02 0.06 9.57
N LEU A 54 17.29 0.94 8.62
CA LEU A 54 18.54 1.71 8.58
C LEU A 54 18.37 2.97 9.41
N LEU A 55 19.09 3.07 10.52
CA LEU A 55 19.16 4.27 11.35
C LEU A 55 20.29 5.17 10.79
N VAL A 56 19.91 6.05 9.86
CA VAL A 56 20.86 6.89 9.12
C VAL A 56 21.15 8.18 9.86
N MET A 57 22.41 8.38 10.24
CA MET A 57 22.89 9.59 10.90
C MET A 57 23.33 10.64 9.89
N THR A 58 22.77 11.84 9.95
CA THR A 58 23.15 12.96 9.06
C THR A 58 24.14 13.94 9.71
N ASP A 59 24.28 13.89 11.03
CA ASP A 59 25.32 14.58 11.80
C ASP A 59 25.88 13.71 12.93
N ASN A 60 26.87 14.26 13.64
CA ASN A 60 27.52 13.61 14.78
C ASN A 60 27.14 14.31 16.09
N GLU A 61 26.02 15.04 16.13
CA GLU A 61 25.57 15.73 17.33
C GLU A 61 25.25 14.71 18.43
N LYS A 62 25.48 15.09 19.69
CA LYS A 62 25.22 14.19 20.81
C LYS A 62 23.74 13.79 20.88
N SER A 63 22.83 14.72 20.65
CA SER A 63 21.39 14.45 20.63
C SER A 63 21.00 13.41 19.58
N THR A 64 21.61 13.48 18.38
CA THR A 64 21.38 12.52 17.29
C THR A 64 21.89 11.14 17.68
N ASN A 65 23.09 11.07 18.27
CA ASN A 65 23.66 9.81 18.76
C ASN A 65 22.78 9.17 19.84
N ASP A 66 22.39 9.93 20.87
CA ASP A 66 21.57 9.44 21.98
C ASP A 66 20.23 8.90 21.45
N GLN A 67 19.62 9.59 20.49
CA GLN A 67 18.38 9.18 19.85
C GLN A 67 18.51 7.91 19.01
N VAL A 68 19.57 7.79 18.20
CA VAL A 68 19.84 6.60 17.40
C VAL A 68 20.09 5.38 18.30
N GLN A 69 20.84 5.55 19.40
CA GLN A 69 21.07 4.47 20.35
C GLN A 69 19.78 4.04 21.04
N GLN A 70 18.91 4.99 21.40
CA GLN A 70 17.60 4.68 21.95
C GLN A 70 16.76 3.87 20.96
N GLU A 71 16.63 4.33 19.72
CA GLU A 71 15.90 3.63 18.64
C GLU A 71 16.45 2.23 18.34
N TYR A 72 17.78 2.11 18.29
CA TYR A 72 18.46 0.83 18.11
C TYR A 72 18.16 -0.14 19.25
N SER A 73 18.16 0.34 20.50
CA SER A 73 17.91 -0.51 21.67
C SER A 73 16.50 -1.09 21.74
N MET A 74 15.53 -0.45 21.07
CA MET A 74 14.15 -0.94 21.01
C MET A 74 14.00 -2.15 20.08
N ASP A 75 14.84 -2.24 19.05
CA ASP A 75 14.76 -3.31 18.05
C ASP A 75 16.13 -3.59 17.40
N PRO A 76 17.10 -4.14 18.15
CA PRO A 76 18.48 -4.29 17.68
C PRO A 76 18.65 -5.41 16.66
N HIS A 77 17.67 -6.33 16.53
CA HIS A 77 17.77 -7.47 15.63
C HIS A 77 17.56 -7.07 14.17
N TYR A 78 16.64 -6.14 13.92
CA TYR A 78 16.30 -5.67 12.58
C TYR A 78 16.89 -4.29 12.26
N SER A 79 17.60 -3.65 13.19
CA SER A 79 18.16 -2.32 13.00
C SER A 79 19.65 -2.35 12.65
N VAL A 80 20.07 -1.47 11.73
CA VAL A 80 21.48 -1.22 11.40
C VAL A 80 21.76 0.26 11.53
N ILE A 81 22.81 0.62 12.28
CA ILE A 81 23.24 2.02 12.41
C ILE A 81 24.13 2.37 11.22
N VAL A 82 23.76 3.41 10.48
CA VAL A 82 24.56 3.97 9.38
C VAL A 82 25.11 5.31 9.84
N THR A 83 26.41 5.37 10.10
CA THR A 83 27.06 6.62 10.54
C THR A 83 27.11 7.65 9.41
N LYS A 84 27.32 8.92 9.77
CA LYS A 84 27.49 10.00 8.80
C LYS A 84 28.59 9.69 7.79
N GLU A 85 29.76 9.24 8.25
CA GLU A 85 30.89 8.90 7.39
C GLU A 85 30.52 7.80 6.40
N CYS A 86 29.68 6.85 6.84
CA CYS A 86 29.22 5.76 6.01
C CYS A 86 28.17 6.18 4.98
N LEU A 87 27.30 7.13 5.33
CA LEU A 87 26.36 7.73 4.39
C LEU A 87 27.07 8.38 3.19
N TYR A 88 28.28 8.93 3.39
CA TYR A 88 29.09 9.49 2.31
C TYR A 88 30.07 8.50 1.67
N ASN A 89 30.10 7.24 2.12
CA ASN A 89 30.99 6.21 1.61
C ASN A 89 30.21 4.94 1.20
N GLU A 90 30.01 4.77 -0.10
CA GLU A 90 29.27 3.64 -0.67
C GLU A 90 29.82 2.26 -0.26
N SER A 91 31.10 2.15 0.12
CA SER A 91 31.69 0.86 0.48
C SER A 91 31.12 0.24 1.76
N CYS A 92 30.47 1.02 2.63
CA CYS A 92 29.89 0.52 3.87
C CYS A 92 28.39 0.77 3.99
N LEU A 93 27.78 1.49 3.04
CA LEU A 93 26.35 1.78 3.06
C LEU A 93 25.57 0.48 2.77
N PRO A 94 24.71 0.01 3.69
CA PRO A 94 23.92 -1.19 3.47
C PRO A 94 23.00 -1.03 2.25
N GLN A 95 22.82 -2.11 1.50
CA GLN A 95 21.92 -2.13 0.36
C GLN A 95 20.49 -2.31 0.87
N ALA A 96 19.72 -1.23 0.84
CA ALA A 96 18.29 -1.26 1.03
C ALA A 96 17.63 -2.13 -0.04
N ASP A 97 16.58 -2.81 0.38
CA ASP A 97 15.62 -3.48 -0.47
C ASP A 97 14.23 -2.87 -0.29
N SER A 98 13.25 -3.47 -0.97
CA SER A 98 11.86 -3.07 -0.90
C SER A 98 11.23 -3.24 0.48
N TYR A 99 11.92 -3.76 1.51
CA TYR A 99 11.48 -3.97 2.91
C TYR A 99 12.29 -3.21 3.94
N THR A 100 13.16 -2.34 3.45
CA THR A 100 14.02 -1.49 4.26
C THR A 100 13.31 -0.18 4.61
N VAL A 101 13.20 0.12 5.90
CA VAL A 101 12.76 1.43 6.38
C VAL A 101 14.00 2.26 6.69
N VAL A 102 14.14 3.41 6.03
CA VAL A 102 15.24 4.35 6.29
C VAL A 102 14.77 5.39 7.28
N LYS A 103 15.24 5.30 8.52
CA LYS A 103 14.97 6.31 9.55
C LYS A 103 16.11 7.31 9.61
N ILE A 104 15.82 8.54 9.22
CA ILE A 104 16.78 9.63 9.10
C ILE A 104 16.85 10.38 10.43
N CYS A 105 18.02 10.36 11.05
CA CYS A 105 18.30 10.95 12.35
C CYS A 105 19.31 12.10 12.20
N GLY A 106 18.88 13.31 12.58
CA GLY A 106 19.71 14.51 12.54
C GLY A 106 19.11 15.65 13.35
N SER A 107 19.93 16.67 13.62
CA SER A 107 19.53 17.89 14.30
C SER A 107 18.56 18.72 13.43
N VAL A 108 17.34 18.89 13.92
CA VAL A 108 16.33 19.71 13.24
C VAL A 108 16.46 21.17 13.69
N SER A 109 16.45 22.12 12.76
CA SER A 109 16.47 23.54 13.10
C SER A 109 15.20 23.98 13.84
N ASN A 110 15.30 25.06 14.63
CA ASN A 110 14.16 25.58 15.42
C ASN A 110 12.91 25.90 14.58
N ASN A 111 13.08 26.24 13.31
CA ASN A 111 11.98 26.52 12.38
C ASN A 111 11.58 25.31 11.51
N GLY A 112 12.19 24.14 11.72
CA GLY A 112 11.92 22.91 10.98
C GLY A 112 12.36 22.91 9.52
N GLN A 113 13.12 23.93 9.08
CA GLN A 113 13.48 24.14 7.67
C GLN A 113 14.75 23.40 7.23
N ASN A 114 15.51 22.82 8.15
CA ASN A 114 16.64 21.95 7.81
C ASN A 114 16.84 20.82 8.82
N VAL A 115 17.48 19.75 8.34
CA VAL A 115 17.95 18.61 9.14
C VAL A 115 19.46 18.51 8.93
N SER A 116 20.24 18.66 9.99
CA SER A 116 21.71 18.73 9.96
C SER A 116 22.24 19.79 8.98
N GLY A 117 21.54 20.92 8.84
CA GLY A 117 21.87 21.99 7.89
C GLY A 117 21.45 21.74 6.44
N LEU A 118 20.86 20.59 6.11
CA LEU A 118 20.37 20.26 4.77
C LEU A 118 18.91 20.69 4.60
N SER A 119 18.57 21.31 3.46
CA SER A 119 17.18 21.52 3.04
C SER A 119 16.49 20.19 2.74
N GLY A 120 15.16 20.19 2.64
CA GLY A 120 14.39 18.99 2.26
C GLY A 120 14.88 18.37 0.96
N SER A 121 15.10 19.20 -0.06
CA SER A 121 15.65 18.77 -1.36
C SER A 121 17.08 18.22 -1.27
N SER A 122 17.96 18.86 -0.50
CA SER A 122 19.36 18.42 -0.35
C SER A 122 19.45 17.10 0.42
N LEU A 123 18.59 16.93 1.43
CA LEU A 123 18.50 15.67 2.16
C LEU A 123 17.93 14.55 1.28
N ALA A 124 16.92 14.83 0.46
CA ALA A 124 16.36 13.84 -0.46
C ALA A 124 17.40 13.37 -1.49
N GLU A 125 18.17 14.28 -2.08
CA GLU A 125 19.28 13.92 -2.99
C GLU A 125 20.33 13.05 -2.28
N LEU A 126 20.57 13.26 -0.98
CA LEU A 126 21.46 12.40 -0.19
C LEU A 126 20.88 11.00 0.06
N MET A 127 19.55 10.89 0.15
CA MET A 127 18.83 9.62 0.33
C MET A 127 18.59 8.86 -0.97
N LEU A 128 18.76 9.50 -2.14
CA LEU A 128 18.71 8.87 -3.47
C LEU A 128 20.04 8.23 -3.89
N LYS A 129 20.85 7.77 -2.93
CA LYS A 129 22.04 6.97 -3.24
C LYS A 129 21.60 5.61 -3.79
N PRO A 130 22.36 4.99 -4.72
CA PRO A 130 22.00 3.68 -5.30
C PRO A 130 21.70 2.59 -4.26
N SER A 131 22.38 2.64 -3.10
CA SER A 131 22.14 1.69 -2.01
C SER A 131 20.84 1.92 -1.26
N LEU A 132 20.20 3.08 -1.37
CA LEU A 132 18.98 3.45 -0.64
C LEU A 132 17.75 3.62 -1.53
N GLU A 133 17.93 3.70 -2.86
CA GLU A 133 16.86 3.92 -3.85
C GLU A 133 15.70 2.91 -3.78
N ALA A 134 15.98 1.69 -3.33
CA ALA A 134 14.97 0.64 -3.21
C ALA A 134 14.09 0.76 -1.94
N ALA A 135 14.48 1.58 -0.95
CA ALA A 135 13.72 1.77 0.27
C ALA A 135 12.40 2.48 -0.03
N PRO A 136 11.24 1.90 0.32
CA PRO A 136 9.95 2.51 0.03
C PRO A 136 9.48 3.47 1.12
N VAL A 137 10.11 3.46 2.31
CA VAL A 137 9.72 4.33 3.42
C VAL A 137 10.93 5.05 3.99
N PHE A 138 10.82 6.38 4.05
CA PHE A 138 11.77 7.26 4.73
C PHE A 138 11.07 7.91 5.92
N SER A 139 11.55 7.65 7.13
CA SER A 139 11.02 8.22 8.36
C SER A 139 11.90 9.38 8.81
N LEU A 140 11.31 10.57 8.98
CA LEU A 140 12.02 11.73 9.51
C LEU A 140 11.90 11.77 11.03
N ASN A 141 13.05 11.92 11.68
CA ASN A 141 13.08 12.11 13.11
C ASN A 141 13.07 13.60 13.50
N GLY A 142 12.12 13.98 14.34
CA GLY A 142 11.93 15.37 14.78
C GLY A 142 10.92 16.18 13.97
N SER A 143 10.64 17.40 14.43
CA SER A 143 9.57 18.25 13.90
C SER A 143 10.04 19.12 12.73
N THR A 144 9.99 18.56 11.52
CA THR A 144 10.24 19.32 10.27
C THR A 144 9.02 20.12 9.83
N SER A 145 9.24 21.19 9.05
CA SER A 145 8.15 22.00 8.50
C SER A 145 7.47 21.31 7.32
N THR A 146 6.24 21.70 7.00
CA THR A 146 5.53 21.19 5.80
C THR A 146 6.27 21.54 4.51
N ASP A 147 6.93 22.70 4.45
CA ASP A 147 7.74 23.09 3.28
C ASP A 147 8.94 22.14 3.11
N PHE A 148 9.63 21.82 4.20
CA PHE A 148 10.72 20.85 4.20
C PHE A 148 10.25 19.48 3.70
N GLN A 149 9.12 18.97 4.24
CA GLN A 149 8.54 17.68 3.89
C GLN A 149 8.16 17.63 2.41
N ARG A 150 7.51 18.69 1.91
CA ARG A 150 7.15 18.83 0.49
C ARG A 150 8.39 18.83 -0.40
N ASP A 151 9.39 19.64 -0.08
CA ASP A 151 10.62 19.73 -0.86
C ASP A 151 11.40 18.41 -0.88
N PHE A 152 11.37 17.67 0.23
CA PHE A 152 11.93 16.32 0.32
C PHE A 152 11.21 15.35 -0.63
N MET A 153 9.89 15.21 -0.52
CA MET A 153 9.10 14.30 -1.36
C MET A 153 9.15 14.66 -2.85
N LYS A 154 9.19 15.95 -3.18
CA LYS A 154 9.22 16.45 -4.56
C LYS A 154 10.41 15.93 -5.34
N VAL A 155 11.56 15.74 -4.70
CA VAL A 155 12.75 15.18 -5.35
C VAL A 155 12.51 13.73 -5.77
N PHE A 156 11.98 12.88 -4.87
CA PHE A 156 11.64 11.49 -5.21
C PHE A 156 10.63 11.42 -6.36
N MET A 157 9.58 12.23 -6.30
CA MET A 157 8.55 12.31 -7.34
C MET A 157 9.15 12.66 -8.71
N ILE A 158 9.98 13.72 -8.81
CA ILE A 158 10.61 14.15 -10.07
C ILE A 158 11.52 13.06 -10.65
N ARG A 159 12.14 12.27 -9.76
CA ARG A 159 13.06 11.19 -10.14
C ARG A 159 12.34 9.86 -10.41
N GLY A 160 11.02 9.81 -10.27
CA GLY A 160 10.21 8.61 -10.53
C GLY A 160 10.20 7.59 -9.39
N PHE A 161 10.68 7.95 -8.20
CA PHE A 161 10.66 7.07 -7.03
C PHE A 161 9.37 7.25 -6.23
N LYS A 162 8.75 6.12 -5.87
CA LYS A 162 7.50 6.07 -5.09
C LYS A 162 7.78 5.89 -3.60
N ALA A 163 8.61 6.78 -3.06
CA ALA A 163 8.98 6.78 -1.66
C ALA A 163 7.92 7.45 -0.79
N VAL A 164 7.53 6.79 0.30
CA VAL A 164 6.62 7.34 1.30
C VAL A 164 7.42 7.99 2.43
N LEU A 165 7.01 9.19 2.81
CA LEU A 165 7.54 9.90 3.95
C LEU A 165 6.71 9.56 5.20
N GLU A 166 7.34 8.97 6.21
CA GLU A 166 6.75 8.77 7.53
C GLU A 166 7.15 9.92 8.46
N ILE A 167 6.15 10.48 9.15
CA ILE A 167 6.34 11.53 10.15
C ILE A 167 5.57 11.14 11.41
N ASN A 168 6.22 11.29 12.55
CA ASN A 168 5.60 11.08 13.85
C ASN A 168 5.01 12.40 14.38
N HIS A 169 3.70 12.43 14.65
CA HIS A 169 3.01 13.59 15.22
C HIS A 169 2.12 13.15 16.38
N ILE A 170 2.26 13.76 17.56
CA ILE A 170 1.54 13.49 18.82
C ILE A 170 0.40 12.44 18.70
N ASN A 171 0.68 11.23 19.18
CA ASN A 171 -0.18 10.03 19.20
C ASN A 171 -0.57 9.42 17.84
N HIS A 172 0.01 9.89 16.74
CA HIS A 172 -0.26 9.40 15.39
C HIS A 172 1.02 9.28 14.55
N GLN A 173 0.96 8.37 13.59
CA GLN A 173 1.92 8.28 12.49
C GLN A 173 1.23 8.73 11.21
N ILE A 174 1.91 9.59 10.47
CA ILE A 174 1.42 10.14 9.20
C ILE A 174 2.36 9.65 8.10
N TYR A 175 1.78 9.00 7.11
CA TYR A 175 2.45 8.55 5.89
C TYR A 175 2.03 9.49 4.77
N GLN A 176 3.00 10.05 4.05
CA GLN A 176 2.76 11.00 2.98
C GLN A 176 3.46 10.57 1.71
N ILE A 177 2.81 10.81 0.58
CA ILE A 177 3.41 10.62 -0.74
C ILE A 177 2.98 11.76 -1.66
N MET A 178 3.89 12.11 -2.57
CA MET A 178 3.68 13.10 -3.58
C MET A 178 3.71 12.42 -4.95
N ASP A 179 2.54 12.29 -5.56
CA ASP A 179 2.35 11.68 -6.88
C ASP A 179 2.21 12.76 -7.99
N GLN A 180 1.93 14.00 -7.60
CA GLN A 180 1.86 15.16 -8.50
C GLN A 180 2.54 16.40 -7.90
N PRO A 181 3.03 17.36 -8.74
CA PRO A 181 3.89 18.48 -8.30
C PRO A 181 3.34 19.39 -7.21
N ASP A 182 2.04 19.38 -6.96
CA ASP A 182 1.36 20.23 -5.98
C ASP A 182 0.35 19.46 -5.11
N SER A 183 0.37 18.12 -5.16
CA SER A 183 -0.55 17.26 -4.41
C SER A 183 0.21 16.37 -3.43
N VAL A 184 -0.22 16.38 -2.16
CA VAL A 184 0.28 15.46 -1.14
C VAL A 184 -0.89 14.64 -0.64
N SER A 185 -0.78 13.32 -0.81
CA SER A 185 -1.72 12.38 -0.23
C SER A 185 -1.18 11.88 1.10
N SER A 186 -2.06 11.78 2.11
CA SER A 186 -1.67 11.37 3.45
C SER A 186 -2.57 10.26 4.00
N TYR A 187 -1.96 9.36 4.76
CA TYR A 187 -2.64 8.32 5.52
C TYR A 187 -2.19 8.42 6.99
N GLN A 188 -3.14 8.49 7.91
CA GLN A 188 -2.89 8.66 9.33
C GLN A 188 -3.38 7.43 10.08
N ILE A 189 -2.54 6.92 10.99
CA ILE A 189 -2.90 5.87 11.93
C ILE A 189 -2.56 6.32 13.35
N PRO A 190 -3.25 5.79 14.38
CA PRO A 190 -2.79 5.90 15.76
C PRO A 190 -1.36 5.35 15.88
N TYR A 191 -0.57 5.94 16.78
CA TYR A 191 0.76 5.42 17.08
C TYR A 191 0.67 3.95 17.47
N ARG A 192 1.53 3.14 16.86
CA ARG A 192 1.66 1.73 17.18
C ARG A 192 3.13 1.36 17.39
N PRO A 193 3.47 0.57 18.43
CA PRO A 193 4.82 0.05 18.55
C PRO A 193 5.22 -0.77 17.33
N VAL A 194 6.51 -0.76 17.00
CA VAL A 194 7.07 -1.80 16.14
C VAL A 194 7.03 -3.10 16.93
N ASP A 195 6.12 -3.99 16.53
CA ASP A 195 5.93 -5.29 17.16
C ASP A 195 6.02 -6.43 16.14
N HIS A 196 6.31 -6.10 14.87
CA HIS A 196 6.28 -7.00 13.72
C HIS A 196 4.91 -7.70 13.54
N THR A 197 3.84 -7.08 14.04
CA THR A 197 2.46 -7.54 13.89
C THR A 197 1.66 -6.61 12.97
N THR A 198 0.50 -7.05 12.51
CA THR A 198 -0.29 -6.36 11.46
C THR A 198 -1.40 -5.51 12.04
N GLN A 199 -1.82 -4.45 11.35
CA GLN A 199 -2.86 -3.51 11.82
C GLN A 199 -4.28 -4.10 11.82
N TYR A 200 -4.39 -5.36 11.41
CA TYR A 200 -5.63 -6.11 11.35
C TYR A 200 -5.68 -7.02 12.56
N ASP A 201 -6.86 -7.12 13.17
CA ASP A 201 -7.10 -8.09 14.25
C ASP A 201 -7.02 -9.53 13.74
N HIS A 202 -7.40 -9.74 12.47
CA HIS A 202 -7.35 -11.02 11.78
C HIS A 202 -7.22 -10.86 10.26
N GLN A 203 -6.61 -11.85 9.62
CA GLN A 203 -6.44 -11.95 8.17
C GLN A 203 -6.96 -13.31 7.66
N GLN A 204 -7.96 -13.31 6.78
CA GLN A 204 -8.34 -14.53 6.04
C GLN A 204 -7.70 -14.52 4.65
N ILE A 205 -6.89 -15.52 4.33
CA ILE A 205 -6.24 -15.72 3.03
C ILE A 205 -6.98 -16.82 2.28
N ILE A 206 -7.56 -16.50 1.12
CA ILE A 206 -8.29 -17.43 0.26
C ILE A 206 -7.45 -17.76 -0.96
N ILE A 207 -7.07 -19.03 -1.08
CA ILE A 207 -6.49 -19.63 -2.27
C ILE A 207 -7.62 -19.86 -3.27
N MET A 208 -7.64 -19.06 -4.33
CA MET A 208 -8.72 -19.04 -5.32
C MET A 208 -8.57 -20.12 -6.40
N GLN A 209 -7.37 -20.71 -6.56
CA GLN A 209 -7.11 -21.77 -7.53
C GLN A 209 -6.10 -22.77 -6.99
N ASP A 210 -6.22 -24.01 -7.46
CA ASP A 210 -5.24 -25.05 -7.17
C ASP A 210 -4.01 -24.93 -8.09
N ASP A 211 -3.09 -24.05 -7.71
CA ASP A 211 -1.83 -23.82 -8.42
C ASP A 211 -0.66 -23.74 -7.42
N PRO A 212 0.50 -24.38 -7.71
CA PRO A 212 1.64 -24.38 -6.80
C PRO A 212 2.18 -22.99 -6.45
N VAL A 213 2.22 -22.06 -7.40
CA VAL A 213 2.68 -20.68 -7.19
C VAL A 213 1.71 -19.93 -6.28
N VAL A 214 0.40 -20.09 -6.52
CA VAL A 214 -0.66 -19.48 -5.70
C VAL A 214 -0.64 -20.02 -4.27
N ARG A 215 -0.54 -21.35 -4.10
CA ARG A 215 -0.41 -21.98 -2.78
C ARG A 215 0.84 -21.48 -2.04
N LYS A 216 1.96 -21.33 -2.75
CA LYS A 216 3.20 -20.83 -2.17
C LYS A 216 3.09 -19.36 -1.75
N ALA A 217 2.47 -18.53 -2.58
CA ALA A 217 2.19 -17.13 -2.25
C ALA A 217 1.30 -17.03 -1.00
N ALA A 218 0.23 -17.83 -0.91
CA ALA A 218 -0.63 -17.87 0.27
C ALA A 218 0.11 -18.34 1.54
N GLN A 219 1.00 -19.34 1.42
CA GLN A 219 1.87 -19.76 2.52
C GLN A 219 2.72 -18.59 3.03
N TYR A 220 3.40 -17.88 2.12
CA TYR A 220 4.25 -16.76 2.52
C TYR A 220 3.45 -15.62 3.16
N LEU A 221 2.26 -15.31 2.64
CA LEU A 221 1.35 -14.33 3.25
C LEU A 221 0.91 -14.73 4.67
N TYR A 222 0.70 -16.02 4.90
CA TYR A 222 0.39 -16.56 6.23
C TYR A 222 1.59 -16.44 7.17
N GLU A 223 2.78 -16.82 6.71
CA GLU A 223 4.03 -16.78 7.49
C GLU A 223 4.42 -15.36 7.89
N LYS A 224 3.96 -14.32 7.17
CA LYS A 224 4.13 -12.92 7.57
C LYS A 224 3.47 -12.59 8.90
N HIS A 225 2.27 -13.12 9.15
CA HIS A 225 1.48 -12.84 10.36
C HIS A 225 0.70 -14.09 10.85
N PRO A 226 1.39 -15.18 11.25
CA PRO A 226 0.75 -16.49 11.46
C PRO A 226 -0.21 -16.53 12.65
N ALA A 227 0.03 -15.69 13.67
CA ALA A 227 -0.78 -15.61 14.88
C ALA A 227 -2.19 -15.04 14.65
N VAL A 228 -2.37 -14.27 13.58
CA VAL A 228 -3.62 -13.59 13.24
C VAL A 228 -4.03 -13.86 11.80
N SER A 229 -3.58 -14.98 11.22
CA SER A 229 -3.94 -15.37 9.87
C SER A 229 -4.63 -16.73 9.84
N SER A 230 -5.52 -16.93 8.89
CA SER A 230 -6.03 -18.26 8.54
C SER A 230 -6.11 -18.42 7.02
N VAL A 231 -5.93 -19.65 6.56
CA VAL A 231 -5.86 -19.98 5.13
C VAL A 231 -7.04 -20.84 4.73
N TYR A 232 -7.65 -20.51 3.61
CA TYR A 232 -8.83 -21.14 3.05
C TYR A 232 -8.58 -21.55 1.60
N ILE A 233 -9.23 -22.62 1.17
CA ILE A 233 -9.37 -23.00 -0.24
C ILE A 233 -10.84 -22.92 -0.63
N LEU A 234 -11.16 -22.85 -1.92
CA LEU A 234 -12.53 -22.96 -2.39
C LEU A 234 -12.94 -24.44 -2.50
N ASP A 235 -14.15 -24.76 -2.06
CA ASP A 235 -14.79 -26.04 -2.36
C ASP A 235 -15.43 -26.04 -3.77
N GLU A 236 -16.03 -27.18 -4.15
CA GLU A 236 -16.70 -27.37 -5.45
C GLU A 236 -17.83 -26.36 -5.71
N ASN A 237 -18.40 -25.79 -4.65
CA ASN A 237 -19.46 -24.79 -4.71
C ASN A 237 -18.92 -23.37 -4.57
N GLN A 238 -17.60 -23.15 -4.63
CA GLN A 238 -16.94 -21.86 -4.41
C GLN A 238 -17.22 -21.28 -3.02
N ARG A 239 -17.25 -22.14 -1.98
CA ARG A 239 -17.34 -21.73 -0.59
C ARG A 239 -15.95 -21.83 0.05
N PRO A 240 -15.49 -20.79 0.78
CA PRO A 240 -14.22 -20.87 1.49
C PRO A 240 -14.25 -21.96 2.57
N LYS A 241 -13.32 -22.90 2.50
CA LYS A 241 -13.08 -23.96 3.49
C LYS A 241 -11.70 -23.75 4.10
N ARG A 242 -11.65 -23.54 5.42
CA ARG A 242 -10.40 -23.34 6.14
C ARG A 242 -9.55 -24.62 6.10
N ILE A 243 -8.25 -24.44 5.87
CA ILE A 243 -7.24 -25.50 5.88
C ILE A 243 -6.12 -25.25 6.89
N HIS A 244 -5.95 -24.01 7.37
CA HIS A 244 -4.92 -23.66 8.35
C HIS A 244 -5.31 -22.42 9.18
N GLY A 245 -4.71 -22.29 10.37
CA GLY A 245 -4.99 -21.20 11.32
C GLY A 245 -6.33 -21.30 12.05
N ASP A 246 -6.60 -20.31 12.90
CA ASP A 246 -7.78 -20.28 13.75
C ASP A 246 -9.05 -19.84 13.01
N SER A 247 -10.19 -20.26 13.55
CA SER A 247 -11.52 -19.99 13.01
C SER A 247 -12.06 -18.63 13.48
N VAL A 248 -11.44 -17.54 13.04
CA VAL A 248 -11.86 -16.19 13.41
C VAL A 248 -12.71 -15.57 12.29
N PRO A 249 -13.98 -15.18 12.56
CA PRO A 249 -14.79 -14.41 11.62
C PRO A 249 -14.14 -13.07 11.30
N LEU A 250 -14.31 -12.55 10.07
CA LEU A 250 -13.90 -11.20 9.72
C LEU A 250 -14.72 -10.17 10.51
N SER A 251 -14.02 -9.25 11.16
CA SER A 251 -14.56 -8.06 11.81
C SER A 251 -14.42 -6.83 10.91
N GLU A 252 -14.87 -5.68 11.41
CA GLU A 252 -14.63 -4.39 10.75
C GLU A 252 -13.15 -3.99 10.66
N ASP A 253 -12.29 -4.57 11.51
CA ASP A 253 -10.84 -4.34 11.54
C ASP A 253 -10.04 -5.45 10.83
N SER A 254 -10.70 -6.45 10.24
CA SER A 254 -10.04 -7.57 9.59
C SER A 254 -9.63 -7.30 8.13
N ARG A 255 -8.69 -8.11 7.64
CA ARG A 255 -8.30 -8.16 6.22
C ARG A 255 -8.77 -9.45 5.56
N LEU A 256 -9.34 -9.32 4.37
CA LEU A 256 -9.54 -10.42 3.44
C LEU A 256 -8.47 -10.37 2.34
N VAL A 257 -7.85 -11.51 2.02
CA VAL A 257 -6.84 -11.61 0.96
C VAL A 257 -7.24 -12.71 -0.01
N LEU A 258 -7.44 -12.36 -1.28
CA LEU A 258 -7.69 -13.32 -2.35
C LEU A 258 -6.40 -13.57 -3.14
N VAL A 259 -6.00 -14.82 -3.33
CA VAL A 259 -4.76 -15.18 -4.02
C VAL A 259 -5.08 -16.05 -5.22
N GLY A 260 -4.72 -15.60 -6.41
CA GLY A 260 -4.94 -16.32 -7.68
C GLY A 260 -4.22 -15.66 -8.85
N HIS A 261 -4.18 -16.32 -10.00
CA HIS A 261 -3.67 -15.67 -11.21
C HIS A 261 -4.70 -14.67 -11.73
N GLY A 262 -4.23 -13.52 -12.21
CA GLY A 262 -5.04 -12.58 -12.98
C GLY A 262 -4.76 -12.79 -14.46
N ALA A 263 -5.81 -12.95 -15.26
CA ALA A 263 -5.69 -13.10 -16.71
C ALA A 263 -6.98 -12.66 -17.39
N LYS A 264 -6.85 -12.16 -18.63
CA LYS A 264 -8.01 -11.93 -19.50
C LYS A 264 -8.44 -13.25 -20.14
N ASP A 265 -9.75 -13.48 -20.18
CA ASP A 265 -10.33 -14.61 -20.90
C ASP A 265 -10.38 -14.37 -22.41
N ASN A 266 -10.97 -15.32 -23.16
CA ASN A 266 -11.09 -15.23 -24.62
C ASN A 266 -11.95 -14.04 -25.10
N SER A 267 -12.82 -13.49 -24.25
CA SER A 267 -13.57 -12.25 -24.51
C SER A 267 -12.79 -10.98 -24.17
N GLY A 268 -11.62 -11.11 -23.55
CA GLY A 268 -10.81 -9.98 -23.09
C GLY A 268 -11.20 -9.47 -21.71
N GLU A 269 -12.11 -10.13 -20.99
CA GLU A 269 -12.54 -9.75 -19.65
C GLU A 269 -11.55 -10.28 -18.61
N MET A 270 -11.14 -9.43 -17.66
CA MET A 270 -10.31 -9.87 -16.55
C MET A 270 -11.01 -10.92 -15.67
N ARG A 271 -10.25 -11.95 -15.30
CA ARG A 271 -10.63 -13.02 -14.38
C ARG A 271 -9.58 -13.19 -13.31
N ILE A 272 -10.01 -13.45 -12.08
CA ILE A 272 -9.14 -13.88 -10.99
C ILE A 272 -9.36 -15.37 -10.80
N ALA A 273 -8.34 -16.20 -11.03
CA ALA A 273 -8.47 -17.66 -10.98
C ALA A 273 -9.60 -18.21 -11.88
N GLY A 274 -9.87 -17.53 -12.99
CA GLY A 274 -10.98 -17.86 -13.90
C GLY A 274 -12.35 -17.31 -13.48
N TYR A 275 -12.47 -16.66 -12.32
CA TYR A 275 -13.71 -16.07 -11.82
C TYR A 275 -13.89 -14.62 -12.27
N GLY A 276 -15.10 -14.28 -12.72
CA GLY A 276 -15.47 -12.88 -12.99
C GLY A 276 -15.81 -12.13 -11.70
N ALA A 277 -16.01 -10.81 -11.83
CA ALA A 277 -16.32 -9.92 -10.71
C ALA A 277 -17.50 -10.41 -9.85
N GLN A 278 -18.58 -10.88 -10.46
CA GLN A 278 -19.76 -11.39 -9.75
C GLN A 278 -19.46 -12.66 -8.95
N ASP A 279 -18.66 -13.58 -9.50
CA ASP A 279 -18.30 -14.82 -8.82
C ASP A 279 -17.35 -14.53 -7.65
N VAL A 280 -16.40 -13.62 -7.85
CA VAL A 280 -15.50 -13.14 -6.79
C VAL A 280 -16.30 -12.51 -5.65
N ALA A 281 -17.28 -11.66 -5.95
CA ALA A 281 -18.16 -11.07 -4.93
C ALA A 281 -18.96 -12.14 -4.17
N LYS A 282 -19.50 -13.16 -4.85
CA LYS A 282 -20.19 -14.30 -4.21
C LYS A 282 -19.26 -15.11 -3.30
N ILE A 283 -18.00 -15.30 -3.69
CA ILE A 283 -16.98 -15.96 -2.86
C ILE A 283 -16.74 -15.15 -1.59
N ILE A 284 -16.54 -13.83 -1.72
CA ILE A 284 -16.36 -12.91 -0.59
C ILE A 284 -17.60 -12.93 0.32
N GLN A 285 -18.81 -12.93 -0.25
CA GLN A 285 -20.08 -13.02 0.49
C GLN A 285 -20.19 -14.29 1.33
N ARG A 286 -19.46 -15.36 1.00
CA ARG A 286 -19.50 -16.64 1.71
C ARG A 286 -18.41 -16.78 2.78
N THR A 287 -17.60 -15.76 3.00
CA THR A 287 -16.62 -15.74 4.08
C THR A 287 -17.32 -15.66 5.45
N SER A 288 -16.70 -16.26 6.46
CA SER A 288 -17.17 -16.12 7.84
C SER A 288 -16.88 -14.70 8.30
N ARG A 289 -17.92 -13.94 8.64
CA ARG A 289 -17.84 -12.55 9.09
C ARG A 289 -18.91 -12.25 10.12
N ASP A 290 -18.57 -11.40 11.08
CA ASP A 290 -19.49 -10.88 12.10
C ASP A 290 -19.87 -9.41 11.84
N SER A 291 -19.25 -8.78 10.84
CA SER A 291 -19.55 -7.44 10.33
C SER A 291 -19.73 -7.48 8.82
N ASP A 292 -20.61 -6.63 8.29
CA ASP A 292 -20.72 -6.36 6.85
C ASP A 292 -19.67 -5.35 6.34
N THR A 293 -18.92 -4.75 7.27
CA THR A 293 -17.72 -3.99 6.95
C THR A 293 -16.49 -4.88 7.13
N ILE A 294 -15.58 -4.88 6.17
CA ILE A 294 -14.25 -5.48 6.26
C ILE A 294 -13.26 -4.36 5.97
N LYS A 295 -12.33 -4.07 6.89
CA LYS A 295 -11.36 -2.96 6.75
C LYS A 295 -10.72 -2.93 5.36
N THR A 296 -10.27 -4.10 4.91
CA THR A 296 -9.57 -4.21 3.62
C THR A 296 -9.82 -5.55 2.94
N THR A 297 -10.09 -5.52 1.63
CA THR A 297 -10.07 -6.70 0.75
C THR A 297 -8.96 -6.55 -0.28
N SER A 298 -7.92 -7.37 -0.18
CA SER A 298 -6.74 -7.31 -1.04
C SER A 298 -6.73 -8.45 -2.04
N VAL A 299 -6.64 -8.12 -3.32
CA VAL A 299 -6.56 -9.07 -4.43
C VAL A 299 -5.11 -9.20 -4.88
N ILE A 300 -4.54 -10.39 -4.67
CA ILE A 300 -3.21 -10.78 -5.10
C ILE A 300 -3.37 -11.55 -6.42
N ALA A 301 -3.51 -10.79 -7.51
CA ALA A 301 -3.63 -11.27 -8.88
C ALA A 301 -3.02 -10.26 -9.85
N CYS A 302 -2.22 -10.73 -10.81
CA CYS A 302 -1.53 -9.88 -11.78
C CYS A 302 -2.53 -9.03 -12.58
N GLU A 303 -2.23 -7.75 -12.74
CA GLU A 303 -2.96 -6.82 -13.61
C GLU A 303 -4.47 -6.67 -13.31
N ALA A 304 -4.99 -7.24 -12.24
CA ALA A 304 -6.43 -7.22 -11.93
C ALA A 304 -6.97 -5.79 -11.73
N GLY A 305 -6.11 -4.87 -11.25
CA GLY A 305 -6.43 -3.45 -11.15
C GLY A 305 -6.40 -2.70 -12.48
N SER A 306 -5.77 -3.24 -13.53
CA SER A 306 -5.70 -2.58 -14.85
C SER A 306 -7.02 -2.66 -15.63
N ASP A 307 -7.89 -3.62 -15.30
CA ASP A 307 -9.20 -3.77 -15.93
C ASP A 307 -10.27 -3.04 -15.13
N LYS A 308 -10.57 -1.81 -15.55
CA LYS A 308 -11.54 -0.93 -14.88
C LYS A 308 -12.94 -1.54 -14.82
N VAL A 309 -13.37 -2.21 -15.89
CA VAL A 309 -14.70 -2.83 -15.95
C VAL A 309 -14.82 -3.92 -14.89
N PHE A 310 -13.76 -4.72 -14.70
CA PHE A 310 -13.71 -5.70 -13.63
C PHE A 310 -13.77 -5.06 -12.23
N VAL A 311 -12.96 -4.01 -11.99
CA VAL A 311 -12.91 -3.32 -10.69
C VAL A 311 -14.27 -2.70 -10.34
N GLU A 312 -14.89 -1.96 -11.27
CA GLU A 312 -16.21 -1.34 -11.11
C GLU A 312 -17.28 -2.39 -10.81
N ASN A 313 -17.32 -3.46 -11.60
CA ASN A 313 -18.28 -4.53 -11.40
C ASN A 313 -18.08 -5.21 -10.05
N LEU A 314 -16.83 -5.44 -9.62
CA LEU A 314 -16.56 -6.08 -8.33
C LEU A 314 -17.00 -5.20 -7.16
N LEU A 315 -16.68 -3.90 -7.19
CA LEU A 315 -17.13 -2.94 -6.18
C LEU A 315 -18.65 -2.87 -6.11
N ARG A 316 -19.32 -2.78 -7.26
CA ARG A 316 -20.79 -2.76 -7.33
C ARG A 316 -21.40 -4.03 -6.73
N GLU A 317 -20.91 -5.21 -7.14
CA GLU A 317 -21.43 -6.48 -6.63
C GLU A 317 -21.16 -6.68 -5.14
N LEU A 318 -20.03 -6.20 -4.62
CA LEU A 318 -19.74 -6.21 -3.19
C LEU A 318 -20.75 -5.34 -2.42
N HIS A 319 -20.97 -4.11 -2.87
CA HIS A 319 -21.84 -3.18 -2.17
C HIS A 319 -23.34 -3.52 -2.34
N GLU A 320 -23.81 -3.69 -3.57
CA GLU A 320 -25.25 -3.83 -3.88
C GLU A 320 -25.77 -5.25 -3.68
N THR A 321 -24.99 -6.27 -4.04
CA THR A 321 -25.43 -7.67 -3.99
C THR A 321 -25.01 -8.35 -2.70
N ALA A 322 -23.74 -8.17 -2.29
CA ALA A 322 -23.21 -8.84 -1.11
C ALA A 322 -23.48 -8.09 0.20
N GLY A 323 -23.80 -6.80 0.12
CA GLY A 323 -23.99 -5.93 1.28
C GLY A 323 -22.69 -5.65 2.03
N ILE A 324 -21.53 -5.77 1.37
CA ILE A 324 -20.21 -5.67 1.98
C ILE A 324 -19.58 -4.33 1.67
N THR A 325 -19.16 -3.62 2.72
CA THR A 325 -18.34 -2.41 2.60
C THR A 325 -16.88 -2.77 2.88
N THR A 326 -15.97 -2.44 1.96
CA THR A 326 -14.55 -2.72 2.14
C THR A 326 -13.68 -1.79 1.31
N GLU A 327 -12.50 -1.46 1.80
CA GLU A 327 -11.46 -0.88 0.96
C GLU A 327 -10.87 -1.98 0.08
N LEU A 328 -11.28 -2.01 -1.18
CA LEU A 328 -10.78 -2.97 -2.16
C LEU A 328 -9.36 -2.55 -2.60
N ARG A 329 -8.46 -3.51 -2.79
CA ARG A 329 -7.05 -3.24 -3.14
C ARG A 329 -6.58 -4.22 -4.20
N LEU A 330 -6.32 -3.71 -5.41
CA LEU A 330 -5.81 -4.49 -6.54
C LEU A 330 -4.53 -3.85 -7.08
N ARG A 331 -3.80 -4.57 -7.95
CA ARG A 331 -2.58 -4.05 -8.58
C ARG A 331 -2.75 -4.03 -10.10
N ASP A 332 -2.23 -2.98 -10.71
CA ASP A 332 -2.17 -2.74 -12.15
C ASP A 332 -0.89 -3.29 -12.80
N ALA A 333 -0.15 -4.11 -12.06
CA ALA A 333 1.15 -4.63 -12.41
C ALA A 333 1.22 -6.14 -12.21
N VAL A 334 2.28 -6.77 -12.71
CA VAL A 334 2.62 -8.15 -12.32
C VAL A 334 2.96 -8.14 -10.83
N ILE A 335 2.42 -9.11 -10.10
CA ILE A 335 2.64 -9.26 -8.65
C ILE A 335 3.30 -10.61 -8.34
N GLN A 336 4.29 -10.58 -7.46
CA GLN A 336 4.86 -11.78 -6.86
C GLN A 336 4.83 -11.65 -5.33
N VAL A 337 4.63 -12.77 -4.66
CA VAL A 337 4.81 -12.86 -3.21
C VAL A 337 6.17 -13.50 -2.91
N ARG A 338 7.03 -12.78 -2.21
CA ARG A 338 8.34 -13.29 -1.76
C ARG A 338 8.20 -14.18 -0.54
N HIS A 339 9.27 -14.91 -0.21
CA HIS A 339 9.27 -15.84 0.91
C HIS A 339 9.00 -15.21 2.30
N THR A 340 9.13 -13.89 2.39
CA THR A 340 8.81 -13.07 3.57
C THR A 340 7.31 -12.71 3.67
N GLY A 341 6.48 -13.11 2.70
CA GLY A 341 5.07 -12.70 2.59
C GLY A 341 4.87 -11.29 2.03
N GLU A 342 5.96 -10.68 1.58
CA GLU A 342 5.99 -9.42 0.86
C GLU A 342 5.31 -9.55 -0.52
N LYS A 343 4.55 -8.53 -0.91
CA LYS A 343 4.09 -8.34 -2.29
C LYS A 343 5.09 -7.42 -3.00
N ILE A 344 5.73 -7.90 -4.07
CA ILE A 344 6.49 -7.06 -5.02
C ILE A 344 5.68 -6.90 -6.31
N THR A 345 5.74 -5.70 -6.89
CA THR A 345 5.13 -5.42 -8.18
C THR A 345 6.19 -5.00 -9.19
N GLN A 346 6.06 -5.49 -10.42
CA GLN A 346 6.88 -5.06 -11.55
C GLN A 346 5.96 -4.39 -12.58
N GLU A 347 6.23 -3.11 -12.87
CA GLU A 347 5.58 -2.41 -13.97
C GLU A 347 6.05 -3.04 -15.31
N ILE A 348 5.10 -3.23 -16.24
CA ILE A 348 5.36 -3.79 -17.57
C ILE A 348 5.64 -2.67 -18.57
#